data_AF-A0A3S0CX46-F1
#
_entry.id   AF-A0A3S0CX46-F1
#
_cell.length_a   1.000
_cell.length_b   1.000
_cell.length_c   1.000
_cell.angle_alpha   90.00
_cell.angle_beta   90.00
_cell.angle_gamma   90.00
#
_symmetry.space_group_name_H-M   'P 1'
#
loop_
_entity.id
_entity.type
_entity.pdbx_description
1 polymer ?
#
loop_
_entity_poly.entity_id
_entity_poly.type
_entity_poly.pdbx_seq_one_letter_code
_entity_poly.pdbx_strand_id
1 'polypeptide(L)'
;MAVKERFSNPNCGDTINLRLFTYNSNARRDVVSISKVEIFFLDPAERTPENPNGARLIQTIDGGDVTRESTGQYLLPLDLTDPLYTIGNYQDVWTVNFEENECAEGTISNVFEVHSDLWFTTSTPPIYDFNFRFRPNRLRKGTKRYILIEITPNVPRGSSIQSYYENLAVVSNLRVSIEMQCGDCIPAEQDLRLIVDRELVDYREKCFGYFFINTDDYNPGIYNIWFETEFGENIFISEKNSFQITD
;
A
#
# COMPACT_ATOMS: atom_id res chain seq x y z
N MET A 1 -7.41 7.10 16.72
CA MET A 1 -6.73 7.57 15.51
C MET A 1 -6.14 6.35 14.84
N ALA A 2 -6.66 5.99 13.67
CA ALA A 2 -6.14 4.86 12.92
C ALA A 2 -4.92 5.32 12.10
N VAL A 3 -3.95 4.43 11.91
CA VAL A 3 -2.84 4.66 10.99
C VAL A 3 -3.21 4.02 9.65
N LYS A 4 -3.13 4.78 8.56
CA LYS A 4 -3.53 4.37 7.21
C LYS A 4 -2.47 4.73 6.19
N GLU A 5 -2.40 3.99 5.09
CA GLU A 5 -1.53 4.35 3.95
C GLU A 5 -2.20 5.40 3.04
N ARG A 6 -1.38 6.04 2.19
CA ARG A 6 -1.78 7.16 1.30
C ARG A 6 -3.13 6.94 0.58
N PHE A 7 -3.40 5.71 0.16
CA PHE A 7 -4.55 5.35 -0.68
C PHE A 7 -5.51 4.38 0.03
N SER A 8 -5.56 4.41 1.36
CA SER A 8 -6.39 3.54 2.20
C SER A 8 -7.60 4.26 2.81
N ASN A 9 -8.24 5.16 2.04
CA ASN A 9 -9.39 5.97 2.47
C ASN A 9 -9.17 6.65 3.84
N PRO A 10 -8.19 7.56 3.97
CA PRO A 10 -7.95 8.27 5.23
C PRO A 10 -9.05 9.32 5.49
N ASN A 11 -9.42 9.48 6.77
CA ASN A 11 -10.43 10.45 7.21
C ASN A 11 -9.77 11.52 8.09
N CYS A 12 -10.46 12.65 8.32
CA CYS A 12 -10.03 13.64 9.31
C CYS A 12 -9.87 12.97 10.70
N GLY A 13 -8.73 13.20 11.36
CA GLY A 13 -8.38 12.59 12.65
C GLY A 13 -7.65 11.23 12.55
N ASP A 14 -7.36 10.74 11.35
CA ASP A 14 -6.43 9.63 11.13
C ASP A 14 -4.98 10.12 10.99
N THR A 15 -4.02 9.21 11.15
CA THR A 15 -2.62 9.40 10.75
C THR A 15 -2.41 8.73 9.40
N ILE A 16 -1.90 9.46 8.41
CA ILE A 16 -1.59 8.93 7.08
C ILE A 16 -0.07 8.73 6.93
N ASN A 17 0.33 7.53 6.51
CA ASN A 17 1.70 7.21 6.13
C ASN A 17 1.97 7.69 4.70
N LEU A 18 2.77 8.74 4.56
CA LEU A 18 3.24 9.22 3.27
C LEU A 18 4.58 8.56 2.95
N ARG A 19 4.57 7.66 1.96
CA ARG A 19 5.75 6.92 1.52
C ARG A 19 6.35 7.50 0.25
N LEU A 20 7.67 7.57 0.22
CA LEU A 20 8.46 7.93 -0.96
C LEU A 20 9.42 6.79 -1.29
N PHE A 21 9.37 6.33 -2.55
CA PHE A 21 10.28 5.33 -3.10
C PHE A 21 11.22 6.01 -4.09
N THR A 22 12.47 6.27 -3.68
CA THR A 22 13.46 6.91 -4.56
C THR A 22 14.87 6.46 -4.22
N TYR A 23 15.63 6.02 -5.23
CA TYR A 23 17.01 5.60 -5.08
C TYR A 23 17.75 5.80 -6.40
N ASN A 24 19.08 5.85 -6.33
CA ASN A 24 19.90 5.90 -7.53
C ASN A 24 19.96 4.51 -8.20
N SER A 25 19.64 4.43 -9.48
CA SER A 25 19.59 3.14 -10.21
C SER A 25 20.96 2.58 -10.58
N ASN A 26 21.97 3.44 -10.75
CA ASN A 26 23.34 3.05 -11.12
C ASN A 26 24.11 2.49 -9.92
N ALA A 27 23.83 3.01 -8.73
CA ALA A 27 24.33 2.51 -7.46
C ALA A 27 23.17 2.53 -6.49
N ARG A 28 22.73 1.37 -5.97
CA ARG A 28 21.59 1.27 -5.03
C ARG A 28 21.92 1.99 -3.71
N ARG A 29 21.78 3.31 -3.73
CA ARG A 29 22.05 4.24 -2.63
C ARG A 29 20.85 5.13 -2.40
N ASP A 30 20.72 5.55 -1.16
CA ASP A 30 19.78 6.56 -0.73
C ASP A 30 20.10 7.92 -1.36
N VAL A 31 19.15 8.83 -1.23
CA VAL A 31 19.36 10.25 -1.47
C VAL A 31 20.19 10.82 -0.30
N VAL A 32 20.89 11.93 -0.54
CA VAL A 32 21.75 12.53 0.50
C VAL A 32 20.90 13.03 1.66
N SER A 33 19.81 13.72 1.34
CA SER A 33 18.85 14.20 2.32
C SER A 33 17.50 14.49 1.68
N ILE A 34 16.47 14.48 2.51
CA ILE A 34 15.19 15.12 2.20
C ILE A 34 15.24 16.46 2.93
N SER A 35 15.02 17.56 2.22
CA SER A 35 15.10 18.91 2.80
C SER A 35 13.80 19.26 3.53
N LYS A 36 12.66 18.99 2.87
CA LYS A 36 11.32 19.29 3.37
C LYS A 36 10.27 18.49 2.61
N VAL A 37 9.10 18.39 3.22
CA VAL A 37 7.87 17.91 2.58
C VAL A 37 6.80 18.98 2.71
N GLU A 38 6.27 19.44 1.58
CA GLU A 38 5.21 20.45 1.53
C GLU A 38 3.88 19.78 1.18
N ILE A 39 2.85 20.08 1.97
CA ILE A 39 1.50 19.55 1.75
C ILE A 39 0.64 20.68 1.19
N PHE A 40 0.08 20.47 0.00
CA PHE A 40 -0.83 21.39 -0.66
C PHE A 40 -2.24 20.84 -0.66
N PHE A 41 -3.23 21.70 -0.44
CA PHE A 41 -4.63 21.42 -0.73
C PHE A 41 -4.95 21.87 -2.15
N LEU A 42 -5.62 21.02 -2.92
CA LEU A 42 -5.99 21.30 -4.31
C LEU A 42 -7.41 21.86 -4.37
N ASP A 43 -7.55 23.16 -4.15
CA ASP A 43 -8.84 23.87 -4.12
C ASP A 43 -9.32 24.24 -5.53
N PRO A 44 -10.45 23.69 -6.03
CA PRO A 44 -11.01 24.07 -7.32
C PRO A 44 -11.31 25.57 -7.46
N ALA A 45 -11.61 26.26 -6.35
CA ALA A 45 -11.93 27.69 -6.36
C ALA A 45 -10.68 28.58 -6.55
N GLU A 46 -9.49 28.06 -6.27
CA GLU A 46 -8.22 28.79 -6.45
C GLU A 46 -7.56 28.53 -7.82
N ARG A 47 -8.27 27.85 -8.74
CA ARG A 47 -7.76 27.59 -10.08
C ARG A 47 -7.71 28.85 -10.92
N THR A 48 -6.52 29.23 -11.33
CA THR A 48 -6.25 30.34 -12.25
C THR A 48 -5.31 29.88 -13.38
N PRO A 49 -5.10 30.67 -14.45
CA PRO A 49 -4.09 30.35 -15.45
C PRO A 49 -2.68 30.15 -14.87
N GLU A 50 -2.34 30.87 -13.79
CA GLU A 50 -1.06 30.78 -13.09
C GLU A 50 -1.03 29.68 -12.02
N ASN A 51 -2.19 29.25 -11.51
CA ASN A 51 -2.36 28.13 -10.58
C ASN A 51 -3.36 27.12 -11.14
N PRO A 52 -3.00 26.35 -12.18
CA PRO A 52 -3.95 25.47 -12.88
C PRO A 52 -4.51 24.36 -11.98
N ASN A 53 -3.78 24.01 -10.92
CA ASN A 53 -4.16 22.95 -9.99
C ASN A 53 -4.95 23.46 -8.79
N GLY A 54 -4.99 24.78 -8.56
CA GLY A 54 -5.59 25.37 -7.36
C GLY A 54 -4.83 24.99 -6.10
N ALA A 55 -3.51 24.80 -6.19
CA ALA A 55 -2.69 24.34 -5.08
C ALA A 55 -2.48 25.46 -4.06
N ARG A 56 -2.81 25.17 -2.80
CA ARG A 56 -2.63 26.05 -1.64
C ARG A 56 -1.78 25.36 -0.59
N LEU A 57 -0.66 25.95 -0.19
CA LEU A 57 0.21 25.38 0.85
C LEU A 57 -0.53 25.33 2.19
N ILE A 58 -0.56 24.15 2.81
CA ILE A 58 -1.16 23.89 4.13
C ILE A 58 -0.09 23.80 5.20
N GLN A 59 0.94 23.01 4.95
CA GLN A 59 2.00 22.76 5.93
C GLN A 59 3.33 22.47 5.21
N THR A 60 4.43 22.94 5.81
CA THR A 60 5.78 22.52 5.48
C THR A 60 6.32 21.71 6.65
N ILE A 61 6.84 20.53 6.36
CA ILE A 61 7.37 19.57 7.33
C ILE A 61 8.87 19.47 7.09
N ASP A 62 9.64 19.45 8.17
CA ASP A 62 11.09 19.38 8.08
C ASP A 62 11.53 18.00 7.60
N GLY A 63 12.56 17.95 6.76
CA GLY A 63 13.11 16.69 6.29
C GLY A 63 13.63 15.77 7.39
N GLY A 64 13.98 16.33 8.56
CA GLY A 64 14.38 15.59 9.76
C GLY A 64 13.25 14.77 10.39
N ASP A 65 11.99 15.09 10.11
CA ASP A 65 10.82 14.32 10.57
C ASP A 65 10.57 13.06 9.70
N VAL A 66 11.27 12.93 8.57
CA VAL A 66 11.16 11.79 7.68
C VAL A 66 12.02 10.63 8.18
N THR A 67 11.40 9.47 8.38
CA THR A 67 12.10 8.25 8.77
C THR A 67 12.53 7.46 7.54
N ARG A 68 13.81 7.10 7.45
CA ARG A 68 14.31 6.13 6.48
C ARG A 68 14.07 4.72 7.01
N GLU A 69 13.31 3.91 6.27
CA GLU A 69 13.05 2.51 6.64
C GLU A 69 14.04 1.54 6.00
N SER A 70 14.35 1.75 4.73
CA SER A 70 15.32 0.94 3.98
C SER A 70 15.92 1.74 2.83
N THR A 71 16.88 1.16 2.10
CA THR A 71 17.51 1.88 0.98
C THR A 71 16.49 2.31 -0.06
N GLY A 72 16.31 3.62 -0.18
CA GLY A 72 15.37 4.27 -1.08
C GLY A 72 13.91 4.27 -0.64
N GLN A 73 13.64 3.99 0.64
CA GLN A 73 12.29 4.00 1.21
C GLN A 73 12.24 4.95 2.39
N TYR A 74 11.38 5.95 2.28
CA TYR A 74 11.21 7.01 3.27
C TYR A 74 9.73 7.09 3.66
N LEU A 75 9.49 7.27 4.95
CA LEU A 75 8.17 7.32 5.57
C LEU A 75 8.02 8.62 6.36
N LEU A 76 6.92 9.33 6.11
CA LEU A 76 6.47 10.45 6.92
C LEU A 76 5.06 10.16 7.44
N PRO A 77 4.87 9.93 8.76
CA PRO A 77 3.55 9.91 9.35
C PRO A 77 3.00 11.34 9.44
N LEU A 78 1.82 11.58 8.89
CA LEU A 78 1.15 12.86 8.89
C LEU A 78 -0.19 12.76 9.63
N ASP A 79 -0.37 13.54 10.69
CA ASP A 79 -1.63 13.59 11.42
C ASP A 79 -2.62 14.53 10.73
N LEU A 80 -3.78 14.01 10.32
CA LEU A 80 -4.83 14.77 9.62
C LEU A 80 -5.72 15.54 10.62
N THR A 81 -5.12 16.46 11.36
CA THR A 81 -5.81 17.21 12.42
C THR A 81 -6.80 18.23 11.88
N ASP A 82 -8.05 18.17 12.35
CA ASP A 82 -9.08 19.21 12.13
C ASP A 82 -8.72 20.47 12.95
N PRO A 83 -8.86 21.71 12.40
CA PRO A 83 -9.41 22.09 11.09
C PRO A 83 -8.37 22.29 9.98
N LEU A 84 -7.12 21.89 10.20
CA LEU A 84 -6.07 22.08 9.20
C LEU A 84 -6.32 21.23 7.96
N TYR A 85 -6.80 20.00 8.15
CA TYR A 85 -7.15 19.06 7.09
C TYR A 85 -8.67 18.87 7.01
N THR A 86 -9.24 19.20 5.85
CA THR A 86 -10.65 18.98 5.49
C THR A 86 -10.79 17.94 4.38
N ILE A 87 -12.02 17.51 4.10
CA ILE A 87 -12.33 16.58 3.00
C ILE A 87 -11.92 17.19 1.66
N GLY A 88 -11.14 16.45 0.87
CA GLY A 88 -10.75 16.86 -0.47
C GLY A 88 -9.40 16.29 -0.93
N ASN A 89 -8.87 16.87 -2.01
CA ASN A 89 -7.65 16.41 -2.66
C ASN A 89 -6.43 17.19 -2.18
N TYR A 90 -5.34 16.48 -1.95
CA TYR A 90 -4.08 17.02 -1.48
C TYR A 90 -2.92 16.54 -2.34
N GLN A 91 -1.82 17.27 -2.31
CA GLN A 91 -0.58 16.93 -2.97
C GLN A 91 0.57 17.05 -1.96
N ASP A 92 1.34 15.96 -1.78
CA ASP A 92 2.60 15.99 -1.06
C ASP A 92 3.76 16.20 -2.04
N VAL A 93 4.60 17.21 -1.77
CA VAL A 93 5.77 17.58 -2.58
C VAL A 93 7.02 17.41 -1.73
N TRP A 94 7.87 16.47 -2.13
CA TRP A 94 9.12 16.12 -1.46
C TRP A 94 10.27 16.85 -2.15
N THR A 95 10.99 17.66 -1.41
CA THR A 95 12.23 18.29 -1.87
C THR A 95 13.41 17.41 -1.45
N VAL A 96 14.15 16.90 -2.42
CA VAL A 96 15.15 15.85 -2.21
C VAL A 96 16.49 16.25 -2.81
N ASN A 97 17.57 16.07 -2.06
CA ASN A 97 18.94 16.26 -2.55
C ASN A 97 19.53 14.91 -2.95
N PHE A 98 19.75 14.70 -4.25
CA PHE A 98 20.26 13.45 -4.78
C PHE A 98 21.78 13.29 -4.62
N GLU A 99 22.54 14.39 -4.60
CA GLU A 99 24.01 14.44 -4.52
C GLU A 99 24.47 15.66 -3.71
N GLU A 100 25.71 15.65 -3.22
CA GLU A 100 26.27 16.70 -2.33
C GLU A 100 26.60 18.03 -3.05
N ASN A 101 26.34 18.15 -4.37
CA ASN A 101 26.68 19.34 -5.17
C ASN A 101 25.43 20.15 -5.59
N GLU A 102 25.62 21.47 -5.79
CA GLU A 102 24.59 22.53 -5.90
C GLU A 102 23.55 22.44 -7.05
N CYS A 103 23.41 21.32 -7.76
CA CYS A 103 22.39 21.14 -8.81
C CYS A 103 21.65 19.80 -8.73
N ALA A 104 21.72 19.10 -7.59
CA ALA A 104 21.11 17.80 -7.40
C ALA A 104 19.82 17.83 -6.57
N GLU A 105 19.23 19.02 -6.36
CA GLU A 105 17.90 19.14 -5.75
C GLU A 105 16.84 18.79 -6.80
N GLY A 106 15.88 17.96 -6.42
CA GLY A 106 14.69 17.71 -7.23
C GLY A 106 13.45 17.54 -6.38
N THR A 107 12.30 17.75 -7.02
CA THR A 107 11.00 17.65 -6.38
C THR A 107 10.25 16.43 -6.89
N ILE A 108 9.71 15.62 -5.98
CA ILE A 108 8.83 14.50 -6.30
C ILE A 108 7.46 14.80 -5.70
N SER A 109 6.40 14.65 -6.49
CA SER A 109 5.04 14.94 -6.01
C SER A 109 4.12 13.74 -6.13
N ASN A 110 3.28 13.55 -5.12
CA ASN A 110 2.21 12.55 -5.12
C ASN A 110 0.90 13.20 -4.69
N VAL A 111 -0.21 12.55 -5.00
CA VAL A 111 -1.56 13.04 -4.68
C VAL A 111 -2.19 12.06 -3.70
N PHE A 112 -2.96 12.58 -2.74
CA PHE A 112 -3.79 11.79 -1.84
C PHE A 112 -5.13 12.50 -1.60
N GLU A 113 -6.11 11.76 -1.12
CA GLU A 113 -7.46 12.27 -0.87
C GLU A 113 -7.83 12.00 0.58
N VAL A 114 -8.35 13.03 1.26
CA VAL A 114 -8.99 12.88 2.57
C VAL A 114 -10.48 12.75 2.34
N HIS A 115 -11.03 11.62 2.77
CA HIS A 115 -12.44 11.30 2.56
C HIS A 115 -13.30 11.71 3.75
N SER A 116 -14.60 11.90 3.49
CA SER A 116 -15.61 11.87 4.54
C SER A 116 -15.63 10.48 5.17
N ASP A 117 -16.04 10.39 6.43
CA ASP A 117 -16.32 9.10 7.05
C ASP A 117 -17.40 8.34 6.25
N LEU A 118 -17.00 7.26 5.57
CA LEU A 118 -17.83 6.53 4.61
C LEU A 118 -18.71 5.52 5.35
N TRP A 119 -19.95 5.90 5.63
CA TRP A 119 -20.95 5.01 6.19
C TRP A 119 -21.72 4.29 5.08
N PHE A 120 -21.74 2.95 5.13
CA PHE A 120 -22.58 2.13 4.27
C PHE A 120 -23.65 1.44 5.10
N THR A 121 -24.92 1.69 4.75
CA THR A 121 -26.06 0.97 5.33
C THR A 121 -26.60 -0.01 4.31
N THR A 122 -26.55 -1.30 4.62
CA THR A 122 -27.17 -2.34 3.81
C THR A 122 -28.11 -3.16 4.68
N SER A 123 -29.31 -3.45 4.18
CA SER A 123 -30.24 -4.39 4.83
C SER A 123 -29.87 -5.84 4.57
N THR A 124 -28.94 -6.09 3.64
CA THR A 124 -28.42 -7.41 3.32
C THR A 124 -26.99 -7.56 3.83
N PRO A 125 -26.64 -8.68 4.49
CA PRO A 125 -25.26 -8.93 4.90
C PRO A 125 -24.32 -8.98 3.68
N PRO A 126 -23.01 -8.79 3.87
CA PRO A 126 -22.04 -9.00 2.82
C PRO A 126 -22.03 -10.49 2.42
N ILE A 127 -22.60 -10.81 1.26
CA ILE A 127 -22.74 -12.18 0.73
C ILE A 127 -21.85 -12.44 -0.50
N TYR A 128 -21.24 -11.41 -1.08
CA TYR A 128 -20.37 -11.55 -2.23
C TYR A 128 -18.92 -11.72 -1.80
N ASP A 129 -18.12 -12.29 -2.68
CA ASP A 129 -16.73 -12.69 -2.41
C ASP A 129 -15.73 -11.75 -3.11
N PHE A 130 -14.45 -12.00 -2.92
CA PHE A 130 -13.34 -11.32 -3.59
C PHE A 130 -12.52 -12.31 -4.42
N ASN A 131 -12.15 -11.89 -5.61
CA ASN A 131 -11.13 -12.57 -6.41
C ASN A 131 -9.76 -11.99 -6.06
N PHE A 132 -8.77 -12.86 -5.93
CA PHE A 132 -7.38 -12.46 -5.67
C PHE A 132 -6.50 -12.87 -6.84
N ARG A 133 -5.65 -11.94 -7.28
CA ARG A 133 -4.60 -12.20 -8.25
C ARG A 133 -3.28 -11.71 -7.70
N PHE A 134 -2.18 -12.35 -8.06
CA PHE A 134 -0.86 -11.88 -7.65
C PHE A 134 0.17 -12.00 -8.77
N ARG A 135 1.22 -11.18 -8.67
CA ARG A 135 2.36 -11.21 -9.59
C ARG A 135 3.64 -10.68 -8.91
N PRO A 136 4.84 -11.20 -9.26
CA PRO A 136 5.08 -12.29 -10.21
C PRO A 136 4.83 -13.67 -9.60
N ASN A 137 4.60 -14.68 -10.46
CA ASN A 137 4.45 -16.09 -10.07
C ASN A 137 5.74 -16.92 -10.24
N ARG A 138 6.86 -16.28 -10.59
CA ARG A 138 8.19 -16.88 -10.69
C ARG A 138 9.23 -15.94 -10.11
N LEU A 139 10.10 -16.47 -9.25
CA LEU A 139 11.15 -15.75 -8.55
C LEU A 139 12.44 -16.58 -8.61
N ARG A 140 13.59 -15.92 -8.62
CA ARG A 140 14.87 -16.61 -8.42
C ARG A 140 15.21 -16.67 -6.93
N LYS A 141 15.95 -17.67 -6.51
CA LYS A 141 16.50 -17.75 -5.16
C LYS A 141 17.39 -16.53 -4.88
N GLY A 142 17.34 -16.00 -3.66
CA GLY A 142 18.06 -14.77 -3.27
C GLY A 142 17.47 -13.47 -3.83
N THR A 143 16.25 -13.51 -4.38
CA THR A 143 15.54 -12.30 -4.83
C THR A 143 14.86 -11.62 -3.65
N LYS A 144 14.99 -10.30 -3.57
CA LYS A 144 14.26 -9.43 -2.64
C LYS A 144 13.41 -8.46 -3.42
N ARG A 145 12.08 -8.62 -3.40
CA ARG A 145 11.16 -7.77 -4.17
C ARG A 145 9.74 -7.78 -3.62
N TYR A 146 8.93 -6.84 -4.07
CA TYR A 146 7.50 -6.86 -3.81
C TYR A 146 6.76 -7.82 -4.76
N ILE A 147 5.78 -8.52 -4.19
CA ILE A 147 4.69 -9.20 -4.89
C ILE A 147 3.49 -8.26 -4.84
N LEU A 148 2.89 -7.98 -6.00
CA LEU A 148 1.63 -7.27 -6.10
C LEU A 148 0.49 -8.27 -5.92
N ILE A 149 -0.47 -7.92 -5.06
CA ILE A 149 -1.72 -8.61 -4.82
C ILE A 149 -2.84 -7.67 -5.28
N GLU A 150 -3.71 -8.13 -6.15
CA GLU A 150 -4.87 -7.41 -6.67
C GLU A 150 -6.14 -8.08 -6.16
N ILE A 151 -6.99 -7.30 -5.48
CA ILE A 151 -8.28 -7.72 -4.95
C ILE A 151 -9.36 -7.18 -5.89
N THR A 152 -10.27 -8.02 -6.36
CA THR A 152 -11.39 -7.59 -7.20
C THR A 152 -12.70 -8.12 -6.63
N PRO A 153 -13.66 -7.25 -6.27
CA PRO A 153 -14.98 -7.71 -5.86
C PRO A 153 -15.65 -8.62 -6.89
N ASN A 154 -16.18 -9.75 -6.43
CA ASN A 154 -16.96 -10.68 -7.24
C ASN A 154 -18.46 -10.37 -7.11
N VAL A 155 -18.85 -9.21 -7.63
CA VAL A 155 -20.20 -8.64 -7.51
C VAL A 155 -20.83 -8.38 -8.88
N PRO A 156 -22.18 -8.36 -8.99
CA PRO A 156 -22.86 -7.96 -10.21
C PRO A 156 -22.47 -6.55 -10.67
N ARG A 157 -21.98 -6.45 -11.92
CA ARG A 157 -21.56 -5.17 -12.52
C ARG A 157 -22.75 -4.22 -12.71
N GLY A 158 -22.54 -2.92 -12.49
CA GLY A 158 -23.53 -1.88 -12.79
C GLY A 158 -24.46 -1.49 -11.65
N SER A 159 -24.17 -1.91 -10.41
CA SER A 159 -24.89 -1.51 -9.20
C SER A 159 -23.98 -0.73 -8.24
N SER A 160 -24.57 0.06 -7.33
CA SER A 160 -23.85 0.73 -6.22
C SER A 160 -23.14 -0.26 -5.28
N ILE A 161 -23.44 -1.55 -5.39
CA ILE A 161 -22.80 -2.64 -4.64
C ILE A 161 -21.32 -2.76 -5.01
N GLN A 162 -20.93 -2.46 -6.26
CA GLN A 162 -19.52 -2.58 -6.65
C GLN A 162 -18.63 -1.62 -5.86
N SER A 163 -18.97 -0.33 -5.84
CA SER A 163 -18.21 0.66 -5.08
C SER A 163 -18.22 0.37 -3.58
N TYR A 164 -19.30 -0.21 -3.05
CA TYR A 164 -19.34 -0.67 -1.66
C TYR A 164 -18.25 -1.72 -1.41
N TYR A 165 -18.21 -2.81 -2.19
CA TYR A 165 -17.21 -3.87 -1.99
C TYR A 165 -15.77 -3.44 -2.32
N GLU A 166 -15.56 -2.53 -3.26
CA GLU A 166 -14.24 -1.94 -3.49
C GLU A 166 -13.74 -1.22 -2.23
N ASN A 167 -14.58 -0.39 -1.61
CA ASN A 167 -14.22 0.26 -0.35
C ASN A 167 -14.01 -0.73 0.79
N LEU A 168 -14.80 -1.80 0.86
CA LEU A 168 -14.56 -2.89 1.82
C LEU A 168 -13.18 -3.50 1.64
N ALA A 169 -12.78 -3.79 0.40
CA ALA A 169 -11.45 -4.32 0.12
C ALA A 169 -10.35 -3.35 0.54
N VAL A 170 -10.53 -2.03 0.36
CA VAL A 170 -9.54 -1.00 0.75
C VAL A 170 -9.32 -0.96 2.26
N VAL A 171 -10.39 -1.01 3.06
CA VAL A 171 -10.30 -0.85 4.52
C VAL A 171 -9.96 -2.14 5.28
N SER A 172 -10.20 -3.29 4.65
CA SER A 172 -10.01 -4.59 5.31
C SER A 172 -8.54 -4.98 5.34
N ASN A 173 -8.11 -5.58 6.46
CA ASN A 173 -6.77 -6.15 6.59
C ASN A 173 -6.57 -7.23 5.53
N LEU A 174 -5.47 -7.16 4.79
CA LEU A 174 -5.05 -8.21 3.87
C LEU A 174 -3.90 -8.97 4.52
N ARG A 175 -4.03 -10.28 4.62
CA ARG A 175 -2.95 -11.15 5.10
C ARG A 175 -2.50 -12.10 4.01
N VAL A 176 -1.22 -12.43 4.03
CA VAL A 176 -0.59 -13.39 3.13
C VAL A 176 -0.21 -14.64 3.90
N SER A 177 -0.28 -15.79 3.23
CA SER A 177 0.28 -17.03 3.77
C SER A 177 0.96 -17.81 2.66
N ILE A 178 2.11 -18.39 2.98
CA ILE A 178 2.97 -19.09 2.03
C ILE A 178 3.45 -20.39 2.63
N GLU A 179 3.27 -21.49 1.90
CA GLU A 179 3.80 -22.80 2.26
C GLU A 179 4.58 -23.41 1.08
N MET A 180 5.55 -24.27 1.37
CA MET A 180 6.22 -25.06 0.34
C MET A 180 5.31 -26.20 -0.14
N GLN A 181 5.08 -26.30 -1.45
CA GLN A 181 4.35 -27.42 -2.04
C GLN A 181 5.25 -28.65 -2.08
N CYS A 182 4.84 -29.73 -1.44
CA CYS A 182 5.42 -31.05 -1.66
C CYS A 182 4.32 -32.11 -1.81
N GLY A 183 4.70 -33.34 -2.15
CA GLY A 183 3.76 -34.44 -2.36
C GLY A 183 2.93 -34.82 -1.11
N ASP A 184 2.12 -35.88 -1.26
CA ASP A 184 1.23 -36.38 -0.21
C ASP A 184 2.00 -36.61 1.10
N CYS A 185 1.45 -36.05 2.17
CA CYS A 185 2.10 -35.97 3.46
C CYS A 185 1.08 -36.03 4.58
N ILE A 186 1.56 -36.39 5.77
CA ILE A 186 0.71 -36.53 6.95
C ILE A 186 0.33 -35.11 7.43
N PRO A 187 -0.92 -34.84 7.84
CA PRO A 187 -1.38 -33.50 8.23
C PRO A 187 -0.50 -32.80 9.27
N ALA A 188 0.10 -33.54 10.21
CA ALA A 188 0.99 -32.97 11.23
C ALA A 188 2.31 -32.39 10.67
N GLU A 189 2.73 -32.81 9.47
CA GLU A 189 3.93 -32.30 8.80
C GLU A 189 3.61 -31.14 7.84
N GLN A 190 2.34 -30.80 7.63
CA GLN A 190 1.92 -29.69 6.76
C GLN A 190 2.24 -28.34 7.40
N ASP A 191 2.05 -28.22 8.71
CA ASP A 191 2.26 -26.98 9.48
C ASP A 191 3.74 -26.56 9.50
N LEU A 192 4.65 -27.55 9.52
CA LEU A 192 6.10 -27.33 9.45
C LEU A 192 6.59 -26.71 8.12
N ARG A 193 5.69 -26.52 7.14
CA ARG A 193 6.00 -25.99 5.80
C ARG A 193 5.50 -24.59 5.60
N LEU A 194 4.71 -24.08 6.55
CA LEU A 194 4.24 -22.72 6.54
C LEU A 194 5.44 -21.83 6.82
N ILE A 195 5.86 -21.09 5.80
CA ILE A 195 7.02 -20.19 5.86
C ILE A 195 6.55 -18.78 6.20
N VAL A 196 5.34 -18.44 5.75
CA VAL A 196 4.66 -17.20 6.09
C VAL A 196 3.28 -17.57 6.61
N ASP A 197 3.01 -17.24 7.87
CA ASP A 197 1.72 -17.49 8.53
C ASP A 197 0.99 -16.17 8.74
N ARG A 198 -0.09 -15.96 7.97
CA ARG A 198 -1.04 -14.84 8.11
C ARG A 198 -0.37 -13.48 8.34
N GLU A 199 0.70 -13.22 7.61
CA GLU A 199 1.46 -11.98 7.74
C GLU A 199 0.67 -10.81 7.13
N LEU A 200 0.63 -9.69 7.84
CA LEU A 200 -0.11 -8.51 7.39
C LEU A 200 0.57 -7.88 6.17
N VAL A 201 -0.23 -7.51 5.17
CA VAL A 201 0.24 -6.73 4.02
C VAL A 201 0.11 -5.27 4.35
N ASP A 202 1.19 -4.70 4.88
CA ASP A 202 1.22 -3.32 5.38
C ASP A 202 1.06 -2.28 4.27
N TYR A 203 1.70 -2.50 3.12
CA TYR A 203 1.65 -1.53 2.02
C TYR A 203 0.44 -1.78 1.13
N ARG A 204 -0.55 -0.89 1.21
CA ARG A 204 -1.83 -0.96 0.50
C ARG A 204 -2.04 0.26 -0.41
N GLU A 205 -2.58 0.01 -1.59
CA GLU A 205 -3.02 1.04 -2.51
C GLU A 205 -4.39 0.67 -3.06
N LYS A 206 -5.47 1.22 -2.47
CA LYS A 206 -6.84 0.83 -2.81
C LYS A 206 -7.02 -0.69 -2.74
N CYS A 207 -7.46 -1.31 -3.84
CA CYS A 207 -7.64 -2.75 -3.98
C CYS A 207 -6.33 -3.51 -4.28
N PHE A 208 -5.18 -2.85 -4.19
CA PHE A 208 -3.87 -3.46 -4.34
C PHE A 208 -3.17 -3.57 -2.99
N GLY A 209 -2.41 -4.64 -2.82
CA GLY A 209 -1.49 -4.85 -1.71
C GLY A 209 -0.11 -5.24 -2.24
N TYR A 210 0.93 -4.86 -1.50
CA TYR A 210 2.31 -5.09 -1.89
C TYR A 210 3.03 -5.81 -0.75
N PHE A 211 3.32 -7.09 -0.94
CA PHE A 211 4.00 -7.90 0.06
C PHE A 211 5.48 -8.05 -0.30
N PHE A 212 6.39 -7.68 0.60
CA PHE A 212 7.82 -7.81 0.36
C PHE A 212 8.28 -9.24 0.63
N ILE A 213 8.74 -9.94 -0.41
CA ILE A 213 9.29 -11.28 -0.27
C ILE A 213 10.82 -11.25 -0.32
N ASN A 214 11.45 -11.95 0.63
CA ASN A 214 12.87 -12.28 0.62
C ASN A 214 13.04 -13.80 0.43
N THR A 215 13.60 -14.20 -0.72
CA THR A 215 13.77 -15.62 -1.06
C THR A 215 15.15 -16.18 -0.71
N ASP A 216 15.94 -15.51 0.14
CA ASP A 216 17.24 -16.00 0.61
C ASP A 216 17.12 -17.40 1.24
N ASP A 217 16.13 -17.56 2.13
CA ASP A 217 15.90 -18.79 2.91
C ASP A 217 14.99 -19.80 2.18
N TYR A 218 14.52 -19.46 0.97
CA TYR A 218 13.63 -20.31 0.21
C TYR A 218 14.43 -21.36 -0.57
N ASN A 219 13.96 -22.60 -0.56
CA ASN A 219 14.49 -23.65 -1.42
C ASN A 219 13.90 -23.54 -2.84
N PRO A 220 14.65 -23.89 -3.90
CA PRO A 220 14.08 -24.02 -5.24
C PRO A 220 12.92 -25.02 -5.23
N GLY A 221 11.80 -24.68 -5.84
CA GLY A 221 10.58 -25.48 -5.75
C GLY A 221 9.31 -24.69 -6.06
N ILE A 222 8.17 -25.36 -5.89
CA ILE A 222 6.84 -24.74 -6.01
C ILE A 222 6.32 -24.45 -4.62
N TYR A 223 5.68 -23.29 -4.47
CA TYR A 223 5.11 -22.79 -3.23
C TYR A 223 3.64 -22.46 -3.47
N ASN A 224 2.80 -22.73 -2.48
CA ASN A 224 1.43 -22.24 -2.48
C ASN A 224 1.38 -20.91 -1.74
N ILE A 225 0.57 -19.99 -2.25
CA ILE A 225 0.28 -18.69 -1.68
C ILE A 225 -1.24 -18.47 -1.68
N TRP A 226 -1.77 -18.01 -0.56
CA TRP A 226 -3.16 -17.60 -0.45
C TRP A 226 -3.28 -16.32 0.37
N PHE A 227 -4.43 -15.68 0.22
CA PHE A 227 -4.72 -14.36 0.74
C PHE A 227 -5.97 -14.40 1.60
N GLU A 228 -5.99 -13.61 2.67
CA GLU A 228 -7.11 -13.52 3.59
C GLU A 228 -7.49 -12.04 3.75
N THR A 229 -8.80 -11.76 3.72
CA THR A 229 -9.35 -10.46 4.12
C THR A 229 -10.53 -10.66 5.07
N GLU A 230 -10.62 -9.84 6.11
CA GLU A 230 -11.64 -9.96 7.16
C GLU A 230 -12.58 -8.74 7.11
N PHE A 231 -13.89 -8.99 7.00
CA PHE A 231 -14.89 -7.92 7.05
C PHE A 231 -16.23 -8.40 7.62
N GLY A 232 -16.79 -7.62 8.56
CA GLY A 232 -18.16 -7.83 9.04
C GLY A 232 -18.40 -9.26 9.53
N GLU A 233 -17.48 -9.77 10.37
CA GLU A 233 -17.44 -11.15 10.88
C GLU A 233 -17.16 -12.25 9.84
N ASN A 234 -17.04 -11.91 8.55
CA ASN A 234 -16.67 -12.85 7.50
C ASN A 234 -15.17 -12.84 7.28
N ILE A 235 -14.62 -14.04 7.05
CA ILE A 235 -13.23 -14.24 6.63
C ILE A 235 -13.27 -14.77 5.20
N PHE A 236 -12.75 -13.97 4.26
CA PHE A 236 -12.66 -14.35 2.86
C PHE A 236 -11.24 -14.85 2.60
N ILE A 237 -11.12 -16.10 2.17
CA ILE A 237 -9.84 -16.76 1.93
C ILE A 237 -9.78 -17.14 0.46
N SER A 238 -8.74 -16.69 -0.24
CA SER A 238 -8.52 -17.06 -1.63
C SER A 238 -8.23 -18.56 -1.77
N GLU A 239 -8.46 -19.11 -2.96
CA GLU A 239 -7.86 -20.39 -3.31
C GLU A 239 -6.33 -20.34 -3.21
N LYS A 240 -5.70 -21.50 -2.96
CA LYS A 240 -4.24 -21.63 -3.00
C LYS A 240 -3.75 -21.47 -4.44
N ASN A 241 -3.03 -20.39 -4.69
CA ASN A 241 -2.32 -20.20 -5.93
C ASN A 241 -0.88 -20.71 -5.82
N SER A 242 -0.22 -20.99 -6.94
CA SER A 242 1.17 -21.47 -6.95
C SER A 242 2.14 -20.44 -7.52
N PHE A 243 3.33 -20.33 -6.92
CA PHE A 243 4.49 -19.67 -7.51
C PHE A 243 5.74 -20.53 -7.42
N GLN A 244 6.73 -20.26 -8.27
CA GLN A 244 7.95 -21.04 -8.36
C GLN A 244 9.17 -20.24 -7.93
N ILE A 245 10.01 -20.84 -7.09
CA ILE A 245 11.40 -20.42 -6.85
C ILE A 245 12.31 -21.23 -7.76
N THR A 246 13.05 -20.56 -8.64
CA THR A 246 14.12 -21.18 -9.44
C THR A 246 15.47 -20.86 -8.84
N ASP A 247 16.50 -21.59 -9.27
CA ASP A 247 17.89 -21.15 -9.08
C ASP A 247 18.16 -19.79 -9.77
#